data_AF-A0A1M7NRE8-F1
#
_entry.id   AF-A0A1M7NRE8-F1
#
_cell.length_a   1.000
_cell.length_b   1.000
_cell.length_c   1.000
_cell.angle_alpha   90.00
_cell.angle_beta   90.00
_cell.angle_gamma   90.00
#
_symmetry.space_group_name_H-M   'P 1'
#
loop_
_entity.id
_entity.type
_entity.pdbx_description
1 polymer ?
#
loop_
_entity_poly.entity_id
_entity_poly.type
_entity_poly.pdbx_seq_one_letter_code
_entity_poly.pdbx_strand_id
1 'polypeptide(L)'
;MDQRLSPWLIVAGALACVAAYCLWPHDEPAAVPVPEHTAVAAASVLSRLAAMPVGASTASAAVTASEPPLVGRNGRIVDLGGLSVAQYVAQREGAARLGNIKAAYEVYQAESLCANTDEPLPETTESADREQIARAQARQRALCTAISPSQVQERMRYLKLAADAGNADAQVDYFMEGPGGKPVDLAANADEPAVKQWKQDAMGYLRTAGAQCNAYALSLLSNAYDMGSMVERDPGLVMAYGIAAARARGGDKTPEQWKRQFGEDLNEADSAAALTLGTQLADGACRSAPK
;
A
#
# COMPACT_ATOMS: atom_id res chain seq x y z
N MET A 1 54.39 39.28 10.46
CA MET A 1 54.74 39.18 9.02
C MET A 1 53.63 38.36 8.38
N ASP A 2 52.55 39.04 8.03
CA ASP A 2 51.36 38.46 7.41
C ASP A 2 51.54 38.45 5.88
N GLN A 3 51.46 37.27 5.26
CA GLN A 3 51.38 37.15 3.81
C GLN A 3 49.92 36.88 3.41
N ARG A 4 49.25 37.92 2.90
CA ARG A 4 47.98 37.82 2.18
C ARG A 4 48.27 37.51 0.71
N LEU A 5 47.75 36.40 0.20
CA LEU A 5 47.81 36.04 -1.23
C LEU A 5 46.54 36.55 -1.94
N SER A 6 46.76 37.16 -3.12
CA SER A 6 45.77 37.83 -3.98
C SER A 6 44.91 36.86 -4.81
N PRO A 7 43.63 37.18 -5.12
CA PRO A 7 42.67 36.28 -5.76
C PRO A 7 42.50 36.44 -7.30
N TRP A 8 43.55 36.76 -8.06
CA TRP A 8 43.41 37.14 -9.49
C TRP A 8 43.98 36.14 -10.52
N LEU A 9 44.06 34.83 -10.24
CA LEU A 9 44.63 33.84 -11.17
C LEU A 9 43.81 32.55 -11.32
N ILE A 10 42.48 32.64 -11.54
CA ILE A 10 41.67 31.49 -12.01
C ILE A 10 40.68 31.94 -13.09
N VAL A 11 41.19 32.43 -14.23
CA VAL A 11 40.41 32.54 -15.48
C VAL A 11 41.35 32.27 -16.66
N ALA A 12 41.74 31.01 -16.89
CA ALA A 12 42.42 30.58 -18.13
C ALA A 12 42.49 29.04 -18.28
N GLY A 13 41.40 28.32 -18.00
CA GLY A 13 41.41 26.84 -18.01
C GLY A 13 40.15 26.18 -18.55
N ALA A 14 39.38 26.85 -19.41
CA ALA A 14 38.14 26.32 -19.95
C ALA A 14 37.98 26.68 -21.43
N LEU A 15 38.80 26.11 -22.31
CA LEU A 15 38.59 26.23 -23.77
C LEU A 15 39.35 25.21 -24.64
N ALA A 16 39.67 24.02 -24.13
CA ALA A 16 40.41 23.00 -24.89
C ALA A 16 39.91 21.54 -24.79
N CYS A 17 38.68 21.29 -24.30
CA CYS A 17 38.13 19.92 -24.21
C CYS A 17 36.85 19.67 -25.03
N VAL A 18 36.34 20.66 -25.78
CA VAL A 18 35.06 20.51 -26.53
C VAL A 18 35.25 20.00 -27.96
N ALA A 19 36.47 20.01 -28.52
CA ALA A 19 36.69 19.66 -29.93
C ALA A 19 36.97 18.17 -30.21
N ALA A 20 37.09 17.31 -29.19
CA ALA A 20 37.47 15.90 -29.37
C ALA A 20 36.29 14.90 -29.31
N TYR A 21 35.07 15.35 -29.01
CA TYR A 21 33.91 14.45 -28.83
C TYR A 21 32.98 14.34 -30.06
N CYS A 22 33.23 15.09 -31.14
CA CYS A 22 32.33 15.15 -32.31
C CYS A 22 32.69 14.23 -33.48
N LEU A 23 33.69 13.34 -33.34
CA LEU A 23 34.17 12.50 -34.45
C LEU A 23 34.02 10.99 -34.21
N TRP A 24 33.27 10.57 -33.19
CA TRP A 24 32.97 9.15 -32.96
C TRP A 24 31.77 8.68 -33.79
N PRO A 25 31.94 7.68 -34.68
CA PRO A 25 30.83 7.06 -35.37
C PRO A 25 30.00 6.26 -34.35
N HIS A 26 28.71 6.59 -34.24
CA HIS A 26 27.74 5.75 -33.54
C HIS A 26 27.29 4.64 -34.48
N ASP A 27 27.72 3.41 -34.20
CA ASP A 27 27.02 2.22 -34.69
C ASP A 27 25.67 2.15 -33.97
N GLU A 28 24.56 2.22 -34.71
CA GLU A 28 23.22 1.96 -34.21
C GLU A 28 23.13 0.49 -33.73
N PRO A 29 22.84 0.22 -32.46
CA PRO A 29 22.52 -1.14 -32.04
C PRO A 29 21.17 -1.54 -32.66
N ALA A 30 21.19 -2.59 -33.47
CA ALA A 30 20.00 -3.20 -34.04
C ALA A 30 18.96 -3.49 -32.94
N ALA A 31 17.72 -3.08 -33.20
CA ALA A 31 16.58 -3.32 -32.33
C ALA A 31 16.42 -4.82 -32.06
N VAL A 32 16.63 -5.22 -30.79
CA VAL A 32 16.30 -6.56 -30.31
C VAL A 32 14.78 -6.62 -30.14
N PRO A 33 14.07 -7.58 -30.77
CA PRO A 33 12.64 -7.74 -30.53
C PRO A 33 12.39 -8.16 -29.08
N VAL A 34 11.61 -7.34 -28.37
CA VAL A 34 11.13 -7.64 -27.03
C VAL A 34 10.11 -8.79 -27.13
N PRO A 35 10.29 -9.91 -26.41
CA PRO A 35 9.29 -10.96 -26.38
C PRO A 35 8.03 -10.48 -25.68
N GLU A 36 6.88 -10.64 -26.34
CA GLU A 36 5.55 -10.41 -25.78
C GLU A 36 5.33 -11.36 -24.60
N HIS A 37 5.35 -10.82 -23.38
CA HIS A 37 4.84 -11.51 -22.21
C HIS A 37 3.32 -11.56 -22.30
N THR A 38 2.82 -12.70 -22.77
CA THR A 38 1.42 -13.09 -22.65
C THR A 38 1.01 -13.08 -21.19
N ALA A 39 0.10 -12.18 -20.83
CA ALA A 39 -0.58 -12.17 -19.55
C ALA A 39 -1.41 -13.45 -19.43
N VAL A 40 -0.91 -14.42 -18.66
CA VAL A 40 -1.67 -15.62 -18.31
C VAL A 40 -2.77 -15.22 -17.34
N ALA A 41 -4.00 -15.24 -17.85
CA ALA A 41 -5.22 -15.04 -17.09
C ALA A 41 -5.33 -16.08 -15.96
N ALA A 42 -5.31 -15.60 -14.71
CA ALA A 42 -5.75 -16.35 -13.56
C ALA A 42 -7.29 -16.41 -13.54
N ALA A 43 -7.86 -17.29 -14.36
CA ALA A 43 -9.27 -17.65 -14.29
C ALA A 43 -9.42 -19.13 -14.60
N SER A 44 -9.41 -19.99 -13.57
CA SER A 44 -10.01 -21.34 -13.57
C SER A 44 -9.73 -22.07 -12.26
N VAL A 45 -10.34 -21.63 -11.16
CA VAL A 45 -10.61 -22.50 -10.02
C VAL A 45 -12.07 -22.29 -9.67
N LEU A 46 -12.96 -23.08 -10.28
CA LEU A 46 -14.32 -23.44 -9.83
C LEU A 46 -15.08 -24.03 -11.03
N SER A 47 -14.77 -25.28 -11.37
CA SER A 47 -15.63 -26.10 -12.23
C SER A 47 -15.29 -27.55 -11.99
N ARG A 48 -15.85 -28.12 -10.91
CA ARG A 48 -16.04 -29.57 -10.69
C ARG A 48 -16.83 -29.84 -9.40
N LEU A 49 -18.09 -29.43 -9.39
CA LEU A 49 -19.12 -30.04 -8.54
C LEU A 49 -20.39 -30.14 -9.38
N ALA A 50 -20.53 -31.24 -10.11
CA ALA A 50 -21.79 -31.65 -10.70
C ALA A 50 -22.02 -33.11 -10.33
N ALA A 51 -23.07 -33.33 -9.51
CA ALA A 51 -24.02 -34.44 -9.58
C ALA A 51 -24.53 -34.80 -8.17
N MET A 52 -25.62 -34.17 -7.75
CA MET A 52 -26.60 -34.83 -6.88
C MET A 52 -28.02 -34.51 -7.37
N PRO A 53 -28.94 -35.49 -7.29
CA PRO A 53 -30.25 -35.42 -7.92
C PRO A 53 -31.17 -34.41 -7.22
N VAL A 54 -31.92 -33.70 -8.06
CA VAL A 54 -32.91 -32.68 -7.70
C VAL A 54 -34.11 -33.35 -7.01
N GLY A 55 -34.16 -33.24 -5.69
CA GLY A 55 -35.39 -33.37 -4.91
C GLY A 55 -36.08 -32.02 -4.85
N ALA A 56 -37.28 -31.92 -5.44
CA ALA A 56 -38.09 -30.71 -5.46
C ALA A 56 -38.44 -30.25 -4.03
N SER A 57 -38.13 -28.99 -3.72
CA SER A 57 -38.85 -28.22 -2.71
C SER A 57 -38.89 -26.77 -3.17
N THR A 58 -40.06 -26.39 -3.71
CA THR A 58 -40.44 -25.02 -4.03
C THR A 58 -40.62 -24.24 -2.74
N ALA A 59 -39.57 -23.57 -2.29
CA ALA A 59 -39.65 -22.42 -1.40
C ALA A 59 -38.51 -21.47 -1.77
N SER A 60 -38.69 -20.76 -2.89
CA SER A 60 -37.83 -19.62 -3.25
C SER A 60 -38.16 -18.49 -2.28
N ALA A 61 -37.55 -18.52 -1.10
CA ALA A 61 -37.44 -17.34 -0.28
C ALA A 61 -36.67 -16.32 -1.12
N ALA A 62 -37.35 -15.23 -1.51
CA ALA A 62 -36.69 -14.09 -2.10
C ALA A 62 -35.62 -13.62 -1.11
N VAL A 63 -34.37 -13.99 -1.39
CA VAL A 63 -33.20 -13.41 -0.73
C VAL A 63 -33.25 -11.94 -1.11
N THR A 64 -33.71 -11.08 -0.20
CA THR A 64 -33.53 -9.65 -0.33
C THR A 64 -32.05 -9.43 -0.56
N ALA A 65 -31.70 -8.91 -1.74
CA ALA A 65 -30.31 -8.60 -2.05
C ALA A 65 -29.81 -7.64 -0.96
N SER A 66 -28.87 -8.11 -0.13
CA SER A 66 -28.24 -7.28 0.88
C SER A 66 -27.60 -6.08 0.20
N GLU A 67 -27.77 -4.89 0.78
CA GLU A 67 -27.08 -3.71 0.27
C GLU A 67 -25.57 -3.96 0.23
N PRO A 68 -24.86 -3.47 -0.80
CA PRO A 68 -23.41 -3.62 -0.87
C PRO A 68 -22.74 -2.92 0.32
N PRO A 69 -21.62 -3.45 0.84
CA PRO A 69 -20.88 -2.81 1.91
C PRO A 69 -20.38 -1.42 1.48
N LEU A 70 -20.27 -0.49 2.43
CA LEU A 70 -19.57 0.76 2.20
C LEU A 70 -18.07 0.50 2.34
N VAL A 71 -17.28 0.93 1.35
CA VAL A 71 -15.85 0.66 1.31
C VAL A 71 -15.11 1.98 1.25
N GLY A 72 -14.25 2.23 2.24
CA GLY A 72 -13.37 3.40 2.29
C GLY A 72 -12.29 3.34 1.21
N ARG A 73 -11.62 4.47 0.96
CA ARG A 73 -10.51 4.55 -0.02
C ARG A 73 -9.37 3.56 0.27
N ASN A 74 -9.14 3.23 1.54
CA ASN A 74 -8.18 2.21 1.98
C ASN A 74 -8.65 0.75 1.75
N GLY A 75 -9.82 0.54 1.16
CA GLY A 75 -10.40 -0.78 0.91
C GLY A 75 -11.10 -1.42 2.11
N ARG A 76 -11.20 -0.73 3.25
CA ARG A 76 -11.88 -1.26 4.44
C ARG A 76 -13.38 -1.07 4.37
N ILE A 77 -14.11 -2.07 4.87
CA ILE A 77 -15.56 -1.95 5.08
C ILE A 77 -15.79 -0.98 6.25
N VAL A 78 -16.68 -0.01 6.05
CA VAL A 78 -17.05 0.98 7.06
C VAL A 78 -18.52 0.79 7.42
N ASP A 79 -18.79 0.56 8.70
CA ASP A 79 -20.15 0.54 9.23
C ASP A 79 -20.45 1.89 9.92
N LEU A 80 -21.42 2.62 9.37
CA LEU A 80 -21.88 3.88 9.92
C LEU A 80 -23.07 3.72 10.89
N GLY A 81 -23.57 2.49 11.11
CA GLY A 81 -24.71 2.23 12.00
C GLY A 81 -25.99 2.96 11.56
N GLY A 82 -26.19 3.13 10.25
CA GLY A 82 -27.32 3.86 9.68
C GLY A 82 -27.21 5.39 9.71
N LEU A 83 -26.07 5.94 10.14
CA LEU A 83 -25.80 7.39 10.13
C LEU A 83 -25.25 7.85 8.78
N SER A 84 -25.41 9.14 8.47
CA SER A 84 -24.57 9.79 7.45
C SER A 84 -23.13 9.95 7.94
N VAL A 85 -22.18 10.21 7.04
CA VAL A 85 -20.78 10.42 7.44
C VAL A 85 -20.67 11.62 8.38
N ALA A 86 -21.35 12.72 8.09
CA ALA A 86 -21.33 13.92 8.93
C ALA A 86 -21.87 13.65 10.34
N GLN A 87 -22.96 12.89 10.47
CA GLN A 87 -23.52 12.51 11.78
C GLN A 87 -22.55 11.60 12.55
N TYR A 88 -21.95 10.62 11.87
CA TYR A 88 -21.02 9.67 12.47
C TYR A 88 -19.76 10.37 13.00
N VAL A 89 -19.21 11.30 12.20
CA VAL A 89 -18.05 12.13 12.55
C VAL A 89 -18.38 13.06 13.72
N ALA A 90 -19.50 13.80 13.66
CA ALA A 90 -19.88 14.76 14.70
C ALA A 90 -19.98 14.13 16.10
N GLN A 91 -20.38 12.85 16.19
CA GLN A 91 -20.46 12.13 17.47
C GLN A 91 -19.10 11.80 18.08
N ARG A 92 -18.03 11.75 17.27
CA ARG A 92 -16.71 11.20 17.66
C ARG A 92 -15.59 12.23 17.61
N GLU A 93 -15.75 13.26 16.80
CA GLU A 93 -14.71 14.23 16.50
C GLU A 93 -14.18 14.93 17.74
N GLY A 94 -15.06 15.30 18.68
CA GLY A 94 -14.66 15.89 19.96
C GLY A 94 -13.72 14.98 20.74
N ALA A 95 -14.04 13.69 20.86
CA ALA A 95 -13.20 12.71 21.54
C ALA A 95 -11.89 12.46 20.79
N ALA A 96 -11.94 12.38 19.45
CA ALA A 96 -10.76 12.24 18.60
C ALA A 96 -9.78 13.41 18.80
N ARG A 97 -10.29 14.65 18.82
CA ARG A 97 -9.50 15.88 19.07
C ARG A 97 -8.89 15.91 20.47
N LEU A 98 -9.50 15.23 21.44
CA LEU A 98 -8.98 15.04 22.79
C LEU A 98 -8.02 13.84 22.94
N GLY A 99 -7.63 13.21 21.82
CA GLY A 99 -6.65 12.13 21.81
C GLY A 99 -7.22 10.72 21.97
N ASN A 100 -8.53 10.53 21.89
CA ASN A 100 -9.10 9.19 21.85
C ASN A 100 -8.75 8.50 20.52
N ILE A 101 -7.84 7.53 20.60
CA ILE A 101 -7.26 6.80 19.46
C ILE A 101 -8.34 6.10 18.63
N LYS A 102 -9.29 5.43 19.30
CA LYS A 102 -10.38 4.70 18.63
C LYS A 102 -11.29 5.68 17.89
N ALA A 103 -11.67 6.78 18.52
CA ALA A 103 -12.48 7.81 17.90
C ALA A 103 -11.76 8.46 16.71
N ALA A 104 -10.45 8.72 16.82
CA ALA A 104 -9.66 9.26 15.71
C ALA A 104 -9.65 8.32 14.51
N TYR A 105 -9.38 7.03 14.73
CA TYR A 105 -9.40 6.05 13.65
C TYR A 105 -10.80 5.87 13.04
N GLU A 106 -11.86 5.88 13.85
CA GLU A 106 -13.24 5.83 13.36
C GLU A 106 -13.65 7.05 12.54
N VAL A 107 -13.20 8.26 12.93
CA VAL A 107 -13.42 9.47 12.14
C VAL A 107 -12.69 9.38 10.79
N TYR A 108 -11.42 8.96 10.78
CA TYR A 108 -10.68 8.71 9.54
C TYR A 108 -11.42 7.73 8.63
N GLN A 109 -11.87 6.59 9.16
CA GLN A 109 -12.57 5.57 8.38
C GLN A 109 -13.85 6.13 7.75
N ALA A 110 -14.64 6.90 8.51
CA ALA A 110 -15.86 7.52 8.00
C ALA A 110 -15.56 8.55 6.90
N GLU A 111 -14.58 9.45 7.10
CA GLU A 111 -14.20 10.47 6.13
C GLU A 111 -13.55 9.87 4.86
N SER A 112 -12.90 8.70 4.98
CA SER A 112 -12.31 7.99 3.83
C SER A 112 -13.35 7.53 2.80
N LEU A 113 -14.62 7.36 3.20
CA LEU A 113 -15.72 7.10 2.28
C LEU A 113 -15.95 8.27 1.31
N CYS A 114 -15.62 9.48 1.72
CA CYS A 114 -15.87 10.69 0.92
C CYS A 114 -14.65 11.14 0.11
N ALA A 115 -13.52 10.42 0.20
CA ALA A 115 -12.28 10.82 -0.46
C ALA A 115 -12.29 10.65 -2.00
N ASN A 116 -13.09 9.73 -2.53
CA ASN A 116 -13.11 9.35 -3.96
C ASN A 116 -14.52 9.21 -4.54
N THR A 117 -15.52 9.92 -4.02
CA THR A 117 -16.92 9.75 -4.48
C THR A 117 -17.16 10.09 -5.96
N ASP A 118 -16.20 10.77 -6.58
CA ASP A 118 -16.27 11.26 -7.96
C ASP A 118 -15.26 10.58 -8.89
N GLU A 119 -14.60 9.50 -8.45
CA GLU A 119 -13.65 8.78 -9.29
C GLU A 119 -14.39 8.03 -10.43
N PRO A 120 -14.06 8.30 -11.71
CA PRO A 120 -14.71 7.66 -12.83
C PRO A 120 -14.45 6.15 -12.84
N LEU A 121 -15.44 5.37 -13.29
CA LEU A 121 -15.23 3.94 -13.50
C LEU A 121 -14.26 3.71 -14.66
N PRO A 122 -13.32 2.74 -14.55
CA PRO A 122 -12.47 2.35 -15.65
C PRO A 122 -13.29 2.00 -16.89
N GLU A 123 -12.83 2.41 -18.06
CA GLU A 123 -13.51 2.14 -19.33
C GLU A 123 -13.66 0.64 -19.61
N THR A 124 -12.84 -0.19 -18.99
CA THR A 124 -12.86 -1.66 -19.09
C THR A 124 -13.90 -2.33 -18.20
N THR A 125 -14.67 -1.59 -17.40
CA THR A 125 -15.70 -2.17 -16.53
C THR A 125 -16.82 -2.77 -17.36
N GLU A 126 -17.16 -4.05 -17.14
CA GLU A 126 -18.25 -4.72 -17.84
C GLU A 126 -19.61 -4.06 -17.56
N SER A 127 -20.51 -4.07 -18.54
CA SER A 127 -21.78 -3.34 -18.47
C SER A 127 -22.70 -3.81 -17.33
N ALA A 128 -22.68 -5.10 -17.02
CA ALA A 128 -23.44 -5.68 -15.90
C ALA A 128 -22.97 -5.19 -14.53
N ASP A 129 -21.67 -4.94 -14.37
CA ASP A 129 -21.08 -4.46 -13.13
C ASP A 129 -21.26 -2.95 -12.97
N ARG A 130 -21.28 -2.19 -14.08
CA ARG A 130 -21.43 -0.74 -14.06
C ARG A 130 -22.68 -0.27 -13.32
N GLU A 131 -23.82 -0.92 -13.52
CA GLU A 131 -25.06 -0.50 -12.86
C GLU A 131 -24.98 -0.72 -11.34
N GLN A 132 -24.42 -1.85 -10.91
CA GLN A 132 -24.24 -2.15 -9.48
C GLN A 132 -23.25 -1.16 -8.84
N ILE A 133 -22.12 -0.89 -9.50
CA ILE A 133 -21.13 0.04 -8.99
C ILE A 133 -21.68 1.46 -8.97
N ALA A 134 -22.41 1.90 -10.01
CA ALA A 134 -23.05 3.21 -10.05
C ALA A 134 -24.04 3.40 -8.89
N ARG A 135 -24.84 2.36 -8.56
CA ARG A 135 -25.73 2.37 -7.38
C ARG A 135 -24.94 2.48 -6.07
N ALA A 136 -23.86 1.73 -5.91
CA ALA A 136 -23.01 1.80 -4.72
C ALA A 136 -22.38 3.20 -4.56
N GLN A 137 -21.84 3.77 -5.64
CA GLN A 137 -21.28 5.12 -5.66
C GLN A 137 -22.34 6.19 -5.37
N ALA A 138 -23.55 6.07 -5.92
CA ALA A 138 -24.64 7.01 -5.65
C ALA A 138 -25.05 6.99 -4.17
N ARG A 139 -25.13 5.80 -3.56
CA ARG A 139 -25.39 5.63 -2.12
C ARG A 139 -24.28 6.26 -1.29
N GLN A 140 -23.01 6.01 -1.62
CA GLN A 140 -21.88 6.61 -0.93
C GLN A 140 -21.88 8.15 -1.03
N ARG A 141 -22.14 8.70 -2.22
CA ARG A 141 -22.32 10.15 -2.43
C ARG A 141 -23.41 10.73 -1.54
N ALA A 142 -24.56 10.06 -1.44
CA ALA A 142 -25.66 10.51 -0.60
C ALA A 142 -25.25 10.65 0.89
N LEU A 143 -24.45 9.69 1.39
CA LEU A 143 -23.94 9.69 2.77
C LEU A 143 -22.90 10.79 3.03
N CYS A 144 -22.25 11.30 1.98
CA CYS A 144 -21.20 12.32 2.02
C CYS A 144 -21.69 13.76 1.79
N THR A 145 -22.98 13.98 1.48
CA THR A 145 -23.54 15.30 1.12
C THR A 145 -23.31 16.42 2.14
N ALA A 146 -23.19 16.08 3.42
CA ALA A 146 -23.00 17.05 4.51
C ALA A 146 -21.56 17.13 5.04
N ILE A 147 -20.59 16.50 4.37
CA ILE A 147 -19.17 16.61 4.68
C ILE A 147 -18.52 17.61 3.74
N SER A 148 -17.73 18.54 4.28
CA SER A 148 -16.98 19.50 3.48
C SER A 148 -15.69 18.88 2.91
N PRO A 149 -15.15 19.42 1.81
CA PRO A 149 -13.82 19.02 1.32
C PRO A 149 -12.72 19.19 2.37
N SER A 150 -12.81 20.17 3.26
CA SER A 150 -11.82 20.37 4.32
C SER A 150 -11.83 19.25 5.35
N GLN A 151 -13.01 18.73 5.71
CA GLN A 151 -13.13 17.57 6.61
C GLN A 151 -12.54 16.31 5.95
N VAL A 152 -12.81 16.09 4.67
CA VAL A 152 -12.19 14.98 3.92
C VAL A 152 -10.66 15.07 3.91
N GLN A 153 -10.09 16.27 3.84
CA GLN A 153 -8.63 16.46 3.94
C GLN A 153 -8.11 16.27 5.36
N GLU A 154 -8.91 16.62 6.37
CA GLU A 154 -8.59 16.47 7.79
C GLU A 154 -8.40 15.00 8.21
N ARG A 155 -8.99 14.05 7.47
CA ARG A 155 -8.89 12.61 7.71
C ARG A 155 -7.47 12.12 7.91
N MET A 156 -6.50 12.65 7.15
CA MET A 156 -5.11 12.22 7.23
C MET A 156 -4.46 12.60 8.56
N ARG A 157 -4.95 13.67 9.20
CA ARG A 157 -4.50 14.06 10.53
C ARG A 157 -5.03 13.08 11.58
N TYR A 158 -6.29 12.66 11.47
CA TYR A 158 -6.85 11.65 12.38
C TYR A 158 -6.21 10.28 12.19
N LEU A 159 -5.92 9.89 10.94
CA LEU A 159 -5.17 8.69 10.63
C LEU A 159 -3.78 8.72 11.27
N LYS A 160 -3.03 9.81 11.06
CA LYS A 160 -1.71 9.97 11.65
C LYS A 160 -1.77 9.94 13.18
N LEU A 161 -2.72 10.63 13.80
CA LEU A 161 -2.92 10.59 15.25
C LEU A 161 -3.11 9.15 15.77
N ALA A 162 -3.93 8.35 15.09
CA ALA A 162 -4.14 6.96 15.47
C ALA A 162 -2.88 6.09 15.25
N ALA A 163 -2.17 6.30 14.14
CA ALA A 163 -0.96 5.56 13.79
C ALA A 163 0.21 5.86 14.75
N ASP A 164 0.43 7.14 15.07
CA ASP A 164 1.42 7.61 16.05
C ASP A 164 1.15 7.03 17.44
N ALA A 165 -0.13 6.84 17.79
CA ALA A 165 -0.55 6.25 19.06
C ALA A 165 -0.53 4.71 19.08
N GLY A 166 0.00 4.06 18.03
CA GLY A 166 0.26 2.63 18.01
C GLY A 166 -0.87 1.75 17.46
N ASN A 167 -1.93 2.33 16.89
CA ASN A 167 -2.98 1.54 16.24
C ASN A 167 -2.42 0.90 14.95
N ALA A 168 -2.25 -0.43 14.96
CA ALA A 168 -1.67 -1.18 13.85
C ALA A 168 -2.45 -1.07 12.53
N ASP A 169 -3.79 -1.00 12.60
CA ASP A 169 -4.62 -0.83 11.42
C ASP A 169 -4.42 0.56 10.80
N ALA A 170 -4.37 1.61 11.63
CA ALA A 170 -4.05 2.96 11.18
C ALA A 170 -2.64 3.07 10.58
N GLN A 171 -1.67 2.36 11.16
CA GLN A 171 -0.29 2.30 10.66
C GLN A 171 -0.21 1.71 9.24
N VAL A 172 -0.95 0.62 9.00
CA VAL A 172 -1.10 0.03 7.66
C VAL A 172 -1.80 0.99 6.71
N ASP A 173 -2.92 1.57 7.14
CA ASP A 173 -3.75 2.41 6.29
C ASP A 173 -3.03 3.70 5.87
N TYR A 174 -2.14 4.25 6.72
CA TYR A 174 -1.29 5.39 6.37
C TYR A 174 -0.37 5.10 5.18
N PHE A 175 0.16 3.87 5.09
CA PHE A 175 0.90 3.43 3.90
C PHE A 175 -0.04 3.33 2.69
N MET A 176 -1.24 2.76 2.85
CA MET A 176 -2.18 2.56 1.74
C MET A 176 -2.73 3.87 1.15
N GLU A 177 -2.89 4.91 1.97
CA GLU A 177 -3.42 6.20 1.53
C GLU A 177 -2.47 6.99 0.61
N GLY A 178 -1.16 6.77 0.73
CA GLY A 178 -0.16 7.54 0.00
C GLY A 178 0.13 8.92 0.59
N PRO A 179 1.08 9.67 0.00
CA PRO A 179 1.48 10.98 0.50
C PRO A 179 0.32 11.98 0.42
N GLY A 180 -0.15 12.42 1.59
CA GLY A 180 -1.29 13.34 1.71
C GLY A 180 -2.65 12.71 1.39
N GLY A 181 -2.75 11.37 1.32
CA GLY A 181 -4.02 10.70 1.04
C GLY A 181 -4.53 10.87 -0.39
N LYS A 182 -3.62 10.93 -1.37
CA LYS A 182 -3.98 11.07 -2.78
C LYS A 182 -3.07 10.23 -3.66
N PRO A 183 -3.50 9.82 -4.86
CA PRO A 183 -2.62 9.17 -5.81
C PRO A 183 -1.50 10.14 -6.19
N VAL A 184 -0.24 9.70 -6.07
CA VAL A 184 0.94 10.47 -6.45
C VAL A 184 1.90 9.55 -7.17
N ASP A 185 2.44 10.01 -8.30
CA ASP A 185 3.59 9.38 -8.93
C ASP A 185 4.82 9.60 -8.04
N LEU A 186 5.21 8.56 -7.30
CA LEU A 186 6.30 8.62 -6.33
C LEU A 186 7.69 8.78 -6.99
N ALA A 187 7.84 8.40 -8.26
CA ALA A 187 9.09 8.54 -8.98
C ALA A 187 9.25 9.98 -9.47
N ALA A 188 8.21 10.53 -10.09
CA ALA A 188 8.22 11.92 -10.56
C ALA A 188 8.32 12.95 -9.42
N ASN A 189 7.85 12.58 -8.21
CA ASN A 189 7.82 13.47 -7.04
C ASN A 189 8.77 13.01 -5.91
N ALA A 190 9.81 12.23 -6.23
CA ALA A 190 10.69 11.63 -5.24
C ALA A 190 11.38 12.66 -4.33
N ASP A 191 11.61 13.88 -4.84
CA ASP A 191 12.29 14.95 -4.10
C ASP A 191 11.39 15.83 -3.24
N GLU A 192 10.08 15.75 -3.43
CA GLU A 192 9.10 16.53 -2.69
C GLU A 192 9.18 16.24 -1.18
N PRO A 193 9.30 17.25 -0.31
CA PRO A 193 9.41 17.04 1.14
C PRO A 193 8.27 16.20 1.72
N ALA A 194 7.04 16.40 1.23
CA ALA A 194 5.88 15.63 1.68
C ALA A 194 5.97 14.15 1.30
N VAL A 195 6.54 13.82 0.14
CA VAL A 195 6.76 12.43 -0.31
C VAL A 195 7.85 11.79 0.52
N LYS A 196 8.96 12.48 0.76
CA LYS A 196 10.06 12.00 1.62
C LYS A 196 9.59 11.71 3.04
N GLN A 197 8.85 12.64 3.64
CA GLN A 197 8.29 12.45 4.98
C GLN A 197 7.32 11.28 5.03
N TRP A 198 6.41 11.19 4.06
CA TRP A 198 5.44 10.08 4.02
C TRP A 198 6.15 8.72 3.87
N LYS A 199 7.16 8.59 3.00
CA LYS A 199 7.93 7.33 2.86
C LYS A 199 8.57 6.92 4.20
N GLN A 200 9.19 7.87 4.90
CA GLN A 200 9.80 7.63 6.21
C GLN A 200 8.77 7.16 7.24
N ASP A 201 7.68 7.92 7.41
CA ASP A 201 6.59 7.60 8.35
C ASP A 201 5.96 6.24 8.03
N ALA A 202 5.58 6.02 6.76
CA ALA A 202 4.89 4.81 6.33
C ALA A 202 5.76 3.56 6.55
N MET A 203 7.05 3.61 6.22
CA MET A 203 7.95 2.48 6.49
C MET A 203 8.18 2.26 7.99
N GLY A 204 8.24 3.32 8.79
CA GLY A 204 8.30 3.22 10.26
C GLY A 204 7.05 2.56 10.86
N TYR A 205 5.88 2.97 10.39
CA TYR A 205 4.60 2.41 10.79
C TYR A 205 4.43 0.94 10.39
N LEU A 206 4.78 0.57 9.15
CA LEU A 206 4.71 -0.83 8.74
C LEU A 206 5.63 -1.72 9.59
N ARG A 207 6.84 -1.27 9.93
CA ARG A 207 7.73 -2.01 10.84
C ARG A 207 7.12 -2.14 12.25
N THR A 208 6.50 -1.08 12.75
CA THR A 208 5.85 -1.07 14.07
C THR A 208 4.65 -2.03 14.10
N ALA A 209 3.77 -1.98 13.10
CA ALA A 209 2.64 -2.89 12.97
C ALA A 209 3.13 -4.34 12.77
N GLY A 210 4.16 -4.55 11.96
CA GLY A 210 4.78 -5.86 11.77
C GLY A 210 5.36 -6.45 13.06
N ALA A 211 5.96 -5.62 13.91
CA ALA A 211 6.43 -6.02 15.25
C ALA A 211 5.28 -6.40 16.21
N GLN A 212 4.04 -5.99 15.92
CA GLN A 212 2.82 -6.44 16.61
C GLN A 212 2.18 -7.68 15.94
N CYS A 213 2.95 -8.41 15.12
CA CYS A 213 2.48 -9.56 14.35
C CYS A 213 1.40 -9.24 13.29
N ASN A 214 1.34 -8.00 12.80
CA ASN A 214 0.44 -7.70 11.68
C ASN A 214 0.99 -8.32 10.38
N ALA A 215 0.42 -9.46 9.98
CA ALA A 215 0.85 -10.21 8.80
C ALA A 215 0.74 -9.41 7.50
N TYR A 216 -0.25 -8.52 7.39
CA TYR A 216 -0.44 -7.69 6.21
C TYR A 216 0.65 -6.61 6.13
N ALA A 217 0.99 -5.96 7.24
CA ALA A 217 2.12 -5.02 7.31
C ALA A 217 3.45 -5.67 6.93
N LEU A 218 3.72 -6.89 7.41
CA LEU A 218 4.92 -7.66 7.04
C LEU A 218 4.95 -7.98 5.54
N SER A 219 3.81 -8.33 4.95
CA SER A 219 3.71 -8.52 3.50
C SER A 219 3.93 -7.21 2.72
N LEU A 220 3.41 -6.07 3.20
CA LEU A 220 3.66 -4.77 2.59
C LEU A 220 5.14 -4.37 2.66
N LEU A 221 5.84 -4.68 3.76
CA LEU A 221 7.30 -4.47 3.86
C LEU A 221 8.06 -5.29 2.82
N SER A 222 7.73 -6.59 2.71
CA SER A 222 8.33 -7.46 1.69
C SER A 222 8.17 -6.85 0.29
N ASN A 223 6.97 -6.38 -0.06
CA ASN A 223 6.72 -5.76 -1.37
C ASN A 223 7.45 -4.42 -1.53
N ALA A 224 7.50 -3.59 -0.49
CA ALA A 224 8.18 -2.31 -0.54
C ALA A 224 9.69 -2.45 -0.81
N TYR A 225 10.33 -3.45 -0.19
CA TYR A 225 11.73 -3.79 -0.45
C TYR A 225 11.95 -4.48 -1.80
N ASP A 226 10.94 -5.13 -2.38
CA ASP A 226 11.05 -5.75 -3.70
C ASP A 226 10.97 -4.70 -4.81
N MET A 227 10.00 -3.79 -4.70
CA MET A 227 9.77 -2.74 -5.69
C MET A 227 10.85 -1.67 -5.75
N GLY A 228 11.56 -1.41 -4.64
CA GLY A 228 12.64 -0.42 -4.61
C GLY A 228 12.20 1.06 -4.69
N SER A 229 10.90 1.34 -4.81
CA SER A 229 10.37 2.70 -5.03
C SER A 229 10.11 3.47 -3.72
N MET A 230 9.90 2.75 -2.62
CA MET A 230 9.68 3.28 -1.27
C MET A 230 10.97 3.37 -0.46
N VAL A 231 11.82 2.36 -0.64
CA VAL A 231 13.13 2.15 -0.01
C VAL A 231 14.02 1.45 -1.03
N GLU A 232 15.34 1.43 -0.82
CA GLU A 232 16.25 0.69 -1.69
C GLU A 232 15.88 -0.79 -1.77
N ARG A 233 15.99 -1.38 -2.97
CA ARG A 233 15.67 -2.80 -3.19
C ARG A 233 16.64 -3.68 -2.42
N ASP A 234 16.12 -4.62 -1.64
CA ASP A 234 16.92 -5.55 -0.82
C ASP A 234 16.28 -6.94 -0.83
N PRO A 235 16.75 -7.86 -1.71
CA PRO A 235 16.20 -9.22 -1.82
C PRO A 235 16.26 -10.02 -0.51
N GLY A 236 17.23 -9.74 0.37
CA GLY A 236 17.36 -10.40 1.66
C GLY A 236 16.22 -9.99 2.60
N LEU A 237 15.88 -8.70 2.63
CA LEU A 237 14.74 -8.18 3.39
C LEU A 237 13.40 -8.58 2.77
N VAL A 238 13.29 -8.68 1.44
CA VAL A 238 12.12 -9.27 0.78
C VAL A 238 11.85 -10.67 1.34
N MET A 239 12.86 -11.55 1.30
CA MET A 239 12.73 -12.91 1.82
C MET A 239 12.43 -12.93 3.32
N ALA A 240 13.13 -12.13 4.13
CA ALA A 240 12.96 -12.10 5.58
C ALA A 240 11.55 -11.66 6.00
N TYR A 241 11.03 -10.56 5.43
CA TYR A 241 9.66 -10.11 5.71
C TYR A 241 8.60 -11.05 5.14
N GLY A 242 8.85 -11.68 3.98
CA GLY A 242 7.99 -12.72 3.42
C GLY A 242 7.83 -13.93 4.34
N ILE A 243 8.94 -14.40 4.92
CA ILE A 243 8.95 -15.46 5.94
C ILE A 243 8.14 -15.05 7.17
N ALA A 244 8.39 -13.85 7.70
CA ALA A 244 7.71 -13.34 8.88
C ALA A 244 6.19 -13.24 8.65
N ALA A 245 5.77 -12.72 7.50
CA ALA A 245 4.37 -12.61 7.11
C ALA A 245 3.68 -13.96 7.00
N ALA A 246 4.34 -14.97 6.40
CA ALA A 246 3.79 -16.31 6.29
C ALA A 246 3.58 -16.97 7.65
N ARG A 247 4.57 -16.86 8.55
CA ARG A 247 4.45 -17.37 9.92
C ARG A 247 3.36 -16.67 10.72
N ALA A 248 3.22 -15.34 10.57
CA ALA A 248 2.14 -14.58 11.20
C ALA A 248 0.74 -15.06 10.75
N ARG A 249 0.62 -15.67 9.57
CA ARG A 249 -0.61 -16.33 9.08
C ARG A 249 -0.73 -17.82 9.45
N GLY A 250 0.19 -18.34 10.25
CA GLY A 250 0.25 -19.78 10.58
C GLY A 250 0.74 -20.66 9.44
N GLY A 251 1.42 -20.09 8.45
CA GLY A 251 2.00 -20.85 7.34
C GLY A 251 3.39 -21.38 7.66
N ASP A 252 3.64 -22.64 7.27
CA ASP A 252 4.91 -23.32 7.45
C ASP A 252 5.51 -23.69 6.09
N LYS A 253 6.62 -23.04 5.74
CA LYS A 253 7.46 -23.41 4.60
C LYS A 253 8.84 -23.81 5.12
N THR A 254 9.40 -24.85 4.50
CA THR A 254 10.77 -25.30 4.71
C THR A 254 11.79 -24.27 4.20
N PRO A 255 13.01 -24.24 4.74
CA PRO A 255 14.09 -23.39 4.22
C PRO A 255 14.30 -23.55 2.71
N GLU A 256 14.21 -24.77 2.18
CA GLU A 256 14.39 -25.08 0.76
C GLU A 256 13.26 -24.53 -0.10
N GLN A 257 12.02 -24.50 0.41
CA GLN A 257 10.91 -23.84 -0.28
C GLN A 257 11.11 -22.33 -0.34
N TRP A 258 11.63 -21.70 0.72
CA TRP A 258 11.94 -20.27 0.70
C TRP A 258 13.08 -19.95 -0.25
N LYS A 259 14.16 -20.72 -0.22
CA LYS A 259 15.27 -20.56 -1.17
C LYS A 259 14.82 -20.73 -2.61
N ARG A 260 13.94 -21.68 -2.92
CA ARG A 260 13.39 -21.81 -4.28
C ARG A 260 12.53 -20.61 -4.70
N GLN A 261 11.88 -19.95 -3.76
CA GLN A 261 11.03 -18.79 -4.06
C GLN A 261 11.85 -17.51 -4.28
N PHE A 262 12.98 -17.33 -3.60
CA PHE A 262 13.76 -16.08 -3.59
C PHE A 262 15.21 -16.21 -4.09
N GLY A 263 15.67 -17.42 -4.36
CA GLY A 263 17.10 -17.73 -4.56
C GLY A 263 17.68 -17.33 -5.91
N GLU A 264 16.87 -16.83 -6.85
CA GLU A 264 17.41 -16.24 -8.09
C GLU A 264 18.20 -14.95 -7.80
N ASP A 265 17.79 -14.20 -6.76
CA ASP A 265 18.38 -12.90 -6.39
C ASP A 265 19.35 -12.98 -5.20
N LEU A 266 19.54 -14.16 -4.60
CA LEU A 266 20.31 -14.35 -3.37
C LEU A 266 21.36 -15.45 -3.51
N ASN A 267 22.59 -15.19 -3.07
CA ASN A 267 23.55 -16.26 -2.87
C ASN A 267 23.20 -17.08 -1.61
N GLU A 268 23.92 -18.18 -1.39
CA GLU A 268 23.66 -19.12 -0.28
C GLU A 268 23.83 -18.45 1.10
N ALA A 269 24.82 -17.57 1.26
CA ALA A 269 25.07 -16.88 2.53
C ALA A 269 23.95 -15.87 2.85
N ASP A 270 23.54 -15.07 1.85
CA ASP A 270 22.48 -14.08 2.01
C ASP A 270 21.12 -14.75 2.23
N SER A 271 20.87 -15.89 1.56
CA SER A 271 19.69 -16.73 1.80
C SER A 271 19.65 -17.25 3.25
N ALA A 272 20.78 -17.71 3.78
CA ALA A 272 20.87 -18.18 5.16
C ALA A 272 20.67 -17.03 6.18
N ALA A 273 21.21 -15.85 5.90
CA ALA A 273 20.99 -14.65 6.70
C ALA A 273 19.52 -14.23 6.70
N ALA A 274 18.87 -14.19 5.53
CA ALA A 274 17.45 -13.86 5.38
C ALA A 274 16.53 -14.85 6.09
N LEU A 275 16.83 -16.16 6.02
CA LEU A 275 16.13 -17.20 6.78
C LEU A 275 16.19 -16.97 8.29
N THR A 276 17.38 -16.62 8.79
CA THR A 276 17.61 -16.32 10.20
C THR A 276 16.83 -15.09 10.63
N LEU A 277 16.97 -13.98 9.87
CA LEU A 277 16.27 -12.73 10.16
C LEU A 277 14.75 -12.89 10.10
N GLY A 278 14.22 -13.54 9.06
CA GLY A 278 12.78 -13.77 8.94
C GLY A 278 12.22 -14.62 10.08
N THR A 279 13.02 -15.54 10.63
CA THR A 279 12.67 -16.29 11.85
C THR A 279 12.68 -15.40 13.08
N GLN A 280 13.70 -14.57 13.26
CA GLN A 280 13.76 -13.62 14.38
C GLN A 280 12.59 -12.62 14.37
N LEU A 281 12.24 -12.08 13.19
CA LEU A 281 11.12 -11.17 13.01
C LEU A 281 9.80 -11.84 13.40
N ALA A 282 9.56 -13.07 12.94
CA ALA A 282 8.35 -13.83 13.30
C ALA A 282 8.31 -14.13 14.80
N ASP A 283 9.43 -14.57 15.36
CA ASP A 283 9.54 -15.05 16.72
C ASP A 283 9.41 -13.94 17.76
N GLY A 284 9.94 -12.75 17.47
CA GLY A 284 9.84 -11.57 18.32
C GLY A 284 8.44 -10.93 18.27
N ALA A 285 7.83 -10.89 17.08
CA ALA A 285 6.54 -10.22 16.88
C ALA A 285 5.33 -11.09 17.27
N CYS A 286 5.34 -12.38 16.92
CA CYS A 286 4.14 -13.21 16.93
C CYS A 286 3.99 -14.15 18.11
N ARG A 287 5.04 -14.38 18.91
CA ARG A 287 4.92 -15.19 20.14
C ARG A 287 4.36 -14.42 21.33
N SER A 288 4.44 -13.09 21.28
CA SER A 288 4.01 -12.18 22.36
C SER A 288 2.59 -11.65 22.19
N ALA A 289 1.96 -11.89 21.04
CA ALA A 289 0.61 -11.42 20.75
C ALA A 289 -0.42 -12.30 21.49
N PRO A 290 -1.39 -11.71 22.22
CA PRO A 290 -2.48 -12.49 22.82
C PRO A 290 -3.25 -13.23 21.72
N LYS A 291 -3.45 -14.53 21.92
CA LYS A 291 -4.30 -15.37 21.05
C LYS A 291 -5.77 -15.03 21.23
#